data_AF-A0A2N6GB78-F1
#
_entry.id   AF-A0A2N6GB78-F1
#
_cell.length_a   1.000
_cell.length_b   1.000
_cell.length_c   1.000
_cell.angle_alpha   90.00
_cell.angle_beta   90.00
_cell.angle_gamma   90.00
#
_symmetry.space_group_name_H-M   'P 1'
#
loop_
_entity.id
_entity.type
_entity.pdbx_description
1 polymer ?
#
loop_
_entity_poly.entity_id
_entity_poly.type
_entity_poly.pdbx_seq_one_letter_code
_entity_poly.pdbx_strand_id
1 'polypeptide(L)' 'MLEAKTLGLKSVGTVYHNLSYDELFEHEQRNNEGQVANNGTMMVDTGKFTGRSPKDKYFVKQSPSAENIAW' A
#
# COMPACT_ATOMS: atom_id res chain seq x y z
N MET A 1 -19.59 -2.34 -3.64
CA MET A 1 -18.16 -1.95 -3.57
C MET A 1 -17.88 -1.49 -2.14
N LEU A 2 -16.66 -1.66 -1.65
CA LEU A 2 -16.30 -1.24 -0.30
C LEU A 2 -16.16 0.28 -0.28
N GLU A 3 -16.92 0.95 0.59
CA GLU A 3 -16.92 2.40 0.69
C GLU A 3 -15.95 2.89 1.77
N ALA A 4 -15.17 3.93 1.51
CA ALA A 4 -14.21 4.42 2.50
C ALA A 4 -14.87 4.88 3.82
N LYS A 5 -16.11 5.36 3.75
CA LYS A 5 -16.92 5.72 4.92
C LYS A 5 -17.20 4.53 5.83
N THR A 6 -17.44 3.33 5.29
CA THR A 6 -17.72 2.15 6.11
C THR A 6 -16.47 1.65 6.86
N LEU A 7 -15.29 2.07 6.42
CA LEU A 7 -14.01 1.86 7.11
C LEU A 7 -13.68 2.96 8.14
N GLY A 8 -14.57 3.93 8.35
CA GLY A 8 -14.35 5.04 9.28
C GLY A 8 -13.46 6.16 8.75
N LEU A 9 -13.08 6.13 7.47
CA LEU A 9 -12.29 7.19 6.85
C LEU A 9 -13.15 8.44 6.60
N LYS A 10 -12.57 9.62 6.87
CA LYS A 10 -13.20 10.93 6.66
C LYS A 10 -12.37 11.73 5.64
N SER A 11 -13.02 12.56 4.85
CA SER A 11 -12.37 13.45 3.85
C SER A 11 -11.49 12.71 2.85
N VAL A 12 -12.09 11.76 2.15
CA VAL A 12 -11.40 10.89 1.18
C VAL A 12 -11.36 11.59 -0.18
N GLY A 13 -10.20 11.54 -0.84
CA GLY A 13 -10.06 11.98 -2.23
C GLY A 13 -10.75 11.03 -3.21
N THR A 14 -10.36 11.08 -4.48
CA THR A 14 -10.88 10.15 -5.49
C THR A 14 -10.50 8.71 -5.15
N VAL A 15 -11.49 7.81 -5.14
CA VAL A 15 -11.26 6.38 -4.92
C VAL A 15 -11.24 5.67 -6.27
N TYR A 16 -10.11 5.05 -6.58
CA TYR A 16 -9.93 4.21 -7.76
C TYR A 16 -10.02 2.74 -7.34
N HIS A 17 -10.90 1.97 -7.96
CA HIS A 17 -11.13 0.57 -7.63
C HIS A 17 -10.63 -0.32 -8.77
N ASN A 18 -9.83 -1.34 -8.42
CA ASN A 18 -9.40 -2.39 -9.34
C ASN A 18 -8.79 -1.86 -10.66
N LEU A 19 -7.96 -0.83 -10.56
CA LEU A 19 -7.20 -0.31 -11.71
C LEU A 19 -6.39 -1.44 -12.36
N SER A 20 -6.32 -1.40 -13.68
CA SER A 20 -5.40 -2.21 -14.47
C SER A 20 -3.94 -1.79 -14.24
N TYR A 21 -3.00 -2.62 -14.70
CA TYR A 21 -1.58 -2.27 -14.65
C TYR A 21 -1.26 -0.99 -15.41
N ASP A 22 -1.88 -0.77 -16.57
CA ASP A 22 -1.65 0.40 -17.40
C ASP A 22 -2.16 1.68 -16.70
N GLU A 23 -3.34 1.62 -16.09
CA GLU A 23 -3.88 2.74 -15.30
C GLU A 23 -3.01 3.07 -14.08
N LEU A 24 -2.50 2.05 -13.37
CA LEU A 24 -1.56 2.27 -12.26
C LEU A 24 -0.26 2.93 -12.73
N PHE A 25 0.31 2.44 -13.84
CA PHE A 25 1.54 2.98 -14.40
C PHE A 25 1.40 4.45 -14.81
N GLU A 26 0.27 4.83 -15.42
CA GLU A 26 -0.01 6.24 -15.73
C GLU A 26 -0.13 7.11 -14.48
N HIS A 27 -0.72 6.59 -13.40
CA HIS A 27 -0.84 7.29 -12.12
C HIS A 27 0.54 7.53 -11.49
N GLU A 28 1.36 6.49 -11.40
CA GLU A 28 2.73 6.55 -10.85
C GLU A 28 3.59 7.58 -11.60
N GLN A 29 3.50 7.60 -12.94
CA GLN A 29 4.18 8.60 -13.77
C GLN A 29 3.65 10.02 -13.53
N ARG A 30 2.33 10.20 -13.56
CA ARG A 30 1.69 11.51 -13.38
C ARG A 30 2.03 12.12 -12.01
N ASN A 31 2.18 11.28 -11.00
CA ASN A 31 2.51 11.68 -9.64
C ASN A 31 4.01 11.84 -9.38
N ASN A 32 4.87 11.49 -10.34
CA ASN A 32 6.33 11.47 -10.19
C ASN A 32 6.80 10.56 -9.03
N GLU A 33 6.19 9.39 -8.88
CA GLU A 33 6.51 8.42 -7.81
C GLU A 33 7.75 7.56 -8.11
N GLY A 34 8.29 7.65 -9.32
CA GLY A 34 9.44 6.89 -9.78
C GLY A 34 9.99 7.39 -11.11
N GLN A 35 10.75 6.53 -11.78
CA GLN A 35 11.33 6.75 -13.11
C GLN A 35 11.15 5.52 -13.99
N VAL A 36 10.99 5.71 -15.29
CA VAL A 36 10.83 4.59 -16.23
C VAL A 36 12.19 4.20 -16.80
N ALA A 37 12.57 2.94 -16.63
CA ALA A 37 13.77 2.39 -17.25
C ALA A 37 13.60 2.24 -18.77
N ASN A 38 14.71 2.11 -19.50
CA ASN A 38 14.71 2.01 -20.97
C ASN A 38 13.87 0.84 -21.52
N ASN A 39 13.61 -0.19 -20.71
CA ASN A 39 12.79 -1.34 -21.07
C ASN A 39 11.30 -1.17 -20.70
N GLY A 40 10.88 0.03 -20.25
CA GLY A 40 9.51 0.33 -19.84
C GLY A 40 9.16 -0.06 -18.40
N THR A 41 10.10 -0.59 -17.61
CA THR A 41 9.85 -0.97 -16.21
C THR A 41 9.83 0.27 -15.31
N MET A 42 8.83 0.38 -14.44
CA MET A 42 8.81 1.41 -13.39
C MET A 42 9.87 1.11 -12.32
N MET A 43 10.71 2.10 -12.03
CA MET A 43 11.75 2.06 -11.01
C MET A 43 11.37 3.02 -9.88
N VAL A 44 11.34 2.51 -8.64
CA VAL A 44 11.00 3.28 -7.43
C VAL A 44 12.12 3.24 -6.41
N ASP A 45 12.25 4.31 -5.62
CA ASP A 45 13.14 4.38 -4.46
C ASP A 45 12.30 4.49 -3.18
N THR A 46 12.41 3.51 -2.29
CA THR A 46 11.67 3.50 -1.01
C THR A 46 12.33 4.37 0.06
N GLY A 47 13.43 5.05 -0.28
CA GLY A 47 14.15 6.01 0.54
C GLY A 47 14.82 5.34 1.73
N LYS A 48 14.54 5.85 2.93
CA LYS A 48 15.20 5.42 4.16
C LYS A 48 14.98 3.93 4.49
N PHE A 49 13.84 3.37 4.11
CA PHE A 49 13.44 2.00 4.47
C PHE A 49 13.54 1.09 3.26
N THR A 50 14.72 0.52 3.05
CA THR A 50 15.04 -0.37 1.91
C THR A 50 14.86 -1.86 2.22
N GLY A 51 14.28 -2.17 3.39
CA GLY A 51 14.08 -3.53 3.86
C GLY A 51 13.00 -3.61 4.94
N ARG A 52 12.84 -4.79 5.53
CA ARG A 52 11.89 -4.97 6.64
C ARG A 52 12.35 -4.21 7.87
N SER A 53 11.39 -3.74 8.67
CA SER A 53 11.61 -3.24 10.03
C SER A 53 10.98 -4.21 11.04
N PRO A 54 11.66 -5.32 11.41
CA PRO A 54 11.03 -6.39 12.20
C PRO A 54 10.51 -5.93 13.56
N LYS A 55 11.12 -4.89 14.15
CA LYS A 55 10.74 -4.34 15.46
C LYS A 55 9.43 -3.55 15.43
N ASP A 56 8.97 -3.14 14.24
CA ASP A 56 7.75 -2.33 14.06
C ASP A 56 6.54 -3.19 13.63
N LYS A 57 6.68 -4.52 13.62
CA LYS A 57 5.58 -5.45 13.34
C LYS A 57 4.91 -5.88 14.64
N TYR A 58 3.59 -5.71 14.73
CA TYR A 58 2.79 -6.10 15.88
C TYR A 58 1.58 -6.94 15.48
N PHE A 59 1.09 -7.74 16.42
CA PHE A 59 -0.21 -8.39 16.33
C PHE A 59 -1.12 -7.81 17.43
N VAL A 60 -2.36 -7.50 17.09
CA VAL A 60 -3.35 -7.08 18.09
C VAL A 60 -3.65 -8.28 18.98
N LYS A 61 -3.42 -8.14 20.30
CA LYS A 61 -3.72 -9.18 21.27
C LYS A 61 -5.21 -9.19 21.59
N GLN A 62 -5.96 -9.99 20.84
CA GLN A 62 -7.41 -10.17 20.99
C GLN A 62 -7.83 -11.61 20.69
N SER A 63 -8.93 -12.08 21.27
CA SER A 63 -9.50 -13.37 20.88
C SER A 63 -10.05 -13.32 19.44
N PRO A 64 -9.99 -14.43 18.68
CA PRO A 64 -9.45 -15.74 19.07
C PRO A 64 -7.94 -15.88 18.79
N SER A 65 -7.30 -14.91 18.12
CA SER A 65 -5.89 -15.03 17.71
C SER A 65 -4.93 -15.06 18.90
N ALA A 66 -5.30 -14.45 20.03
CA ALA A 66 -4.52 -14.45 21.25
C ALA A 66 -4.11 -15.85 21.74
N GLU A 67 -4.95 -16.86 21.49
CA GLU A 67 -4.73 -18.26 21.90
C GLU A 67 -3.85 -19.04 20.91
N ASN A 68 -3.69 -18.53 19.70
CA ASN A 68 -3.08 -19.25 18.58
C ASN A 68 -1.76 -18.63 18.09
N ILE A 69 -1.38 -17.45 18.59
CA ILE A 69 -0.15 -16.75 18.23
C ILE A 69 0.97 -17.10 19.22
N ALA A 70 2.15 -17.39 18.68
CA ALA A 70 3.40 -17.43 19.44
C ALA A 70 3.91 -15.99 19.66
N TRP A 71 3.55 -15.42 20.82
CA TRP A 71 3.85 -14.03 21.20
C TRP A 71 5.33 -13.77 21.49
#